data_AF-A0A0P9MXM2-F1
#
_entry.id   AF-A0A0P9MXM2-F1
#
_cell.length_a   1.000
_cell.length_b   1.000
_cell.length_c   1.000
_cell.angle_alpha   90.00
_cell.angle_beta   90.00
_cell.angle_gamma   90.00
#
_symmetry.space_group_name_H-M   'P 1'
#
loop_
_entity.id
_entity.type
_entity.pdbx_description
1 polymer ?
#
loop_
_entity_poly.entity_id
_entity_poly.type
_entity_poly.pdbx_seq_one_letter_code
_entity_poly.pdbx_strand_id
1 'polypeptide(L)'
;MHLNETIDHWIWDGVSIVDIEKFSASENLCVLNLVEQFFVEGWPDSVPEAYRGWIFGPVYGKASDAPEGYKKMLHILAVDQDGKALTLQGACDIYHGADGYNVVVTTALNAMAMAEEYCSVVSA
;
A
#
# COMPACT_ATOMS: atom_id res chain seq x y z
N MET A 1 -25.49 -5.61 15.91
CA MET A 1 -24.22 -5.85 15.23
C MET A 1 -23.37 -4.65 15.52
N HIS A 2 -22.36 -4.82 16.36
CA HIS A 2 -21.43 -3.75 16.69
C HIS A 2 -20.55 -3.46 15.47
N LEU A 3 -20.18 -2.21 15.22
CA LEU A 3 -19.35 -1.77 14.09
C LEU A 3 -18.12 -2.69 13.88
N ASN A 4 -17.52 -3.15 14.97
CA ASN A 4 -16.35 -4.02 14.94
C ASN A 4 -16.69 -5.45 14.48
N GLU A 5 -17.87 -6.00 14.78
CA GLU A 5 -18.23 -7.38 14.39
C GLU A 5 -18.30 -7.55 12.86
N THR A 6 -18.77 -6.55 12.12
CA THR A 6 -18.82 -6.62 10.65
C THR A 6 -17.42 -6.54 10.03
N ILE A 7 -16.57 -5.67 10.59
CA ILE A 7 -15.20 -5.44 10.10
C ILE A 7 -14.29 -6.63 10.44
N ASP A 8 -14.41 -7.20 11.63
CA ASP A 8 -13.65 -8.38 12.06
C ASP A 8 -13.98 -9.64 11.23
N HIS A 9 -15.14 -9.66 10.58
CA HIS A 9 -15.56 -10.73 9.67
C HIS A 9 -15.31 -10.42 8.18
N TRP A 10 -14.86 -9.20 7.85
CA TRP A 10 -14.53 -8.84 6.49
C TRP A 10 -13.23 -9.51 6.06
N ILE A 11 -13.28 -10.26 4.96
CA ILE A 11 -12.11 -10.91 4.39
C ILE A 11 -11.53 -9.98 3.34
N TRP A 12 -10.28 -9.56 3.54
CA TRP A 12 -9.51 -8.83 2.54
C TRP A 12 -9.08 -9.77 1.41
N ASP A 13 -10.01 -10.14 0.54
CA ASP A 13 -9.79 -11.11 -0.54
C ASP A 13 -9.01 -10.53 -1.73
N GLY A 14 -8.89 -9.19 -1.78
CA GLY A 14 -8.20 -8.45 -2.82
C GLY A 14 -8.73 -8.69 -4.23
N VAL A 15 -9.94 -9.24 -4.38
CA VAL A 15 -10.53 -9.61 -5.68
C VAL A 15 -11.24 -8.43 -6.34
N SER A 16 -11.81 -7.52 -5.54
CA SER A 16 -12.59 -6.37 -6.01
C SER A 16 -12.24 -5.12 -5.23
N ILE A 17 -11.49 -4.20 -5.85
CA ILE A 17 -11.18 -2.89 -5.26
C ILE A 17 -12.45 -2.09 -5.02
N VAL A 18 -13.42 -2.18 -5.93
CA VAL A 18 -14.71 -1.50 -5.81
C VAL A 18 -15.46 -1.96 -4.56
N ASP A 19 -15.42 -3.25 -4.23
CA ASP A 19 -16.11 -3.75 -3.04
C ASP A 19 -15.37 -3.39 -1.75
N ILE A 20 -14.03 -3.29 -1.78
CA ILE A 20 -13.23 -2.69 -0.68
C ILE A 20 -13.65 -1.23 -0.46
N GLU A 21 -13.76 -0.42 -1.51
CA GLU A 21 -14.21 0.97 -1.42
C GLU A 21 -15.63 1.06 -0.84
N LYS A 22 -16.57 0.27 -1.36
CA LYS A 22 -17.95 0.22 -0.86
C LYS A 22 -18.02 -0.21 0.61
N PHE A 23 -17.22 -1.21 0.99
CA PHE A 23 -17.16 -1.70 2.37
C PHE A 23 -16.65 -0.61 3.31
N SER A 24 -15.56 0.08 2.96
CA SER A 24 -15.08 1.21 3.76
C SER A 24 -16.16 2.29 3.92
N ALA A 25 -16.88 2.61 2.84
CA ALA A 25 -17.95 3.61 2.86
C ALA A 25 -19.16 3.16 3.71
N SER A 26 -19.54 1.88 3.68
CA SER A 26 -20.64 1.38 4.52
C SER A 26 -20.33 1.45 6.01
N GLU A 27 -19.06 1.38 6.37
CA GLU A 27 -18.57 1.50 7.75
C GLU A 27 -18.23 2.96 8.13
N ASN A 28 -18.50 3.95 7.26
CA ASN A 28 -18.13 5.36 7.43
C ASN A 28 -16.62 5.58 7.64
N LEU A 29 -15.79 4.74 7.01
CA LEU A 29 -14.35 4.85 6.98
C LEU A 29 -13.87 5.29 5.59
N CYS A 30 -12.71 5.94 5.53
CA CYS A 30 -11.96 5.98 4.29
C CYS A 30 -11.13 4.70 4.16
N VAL A 31 -10.76 4.34 2.92
CA VAL A 31 -9.95 3.13 2.66
C VAL A 31 -8.64 3.16 3.42
N LEU A 32 -8.01 4.33 3.59
CA LEU A 32 -6.78 4.46 4.37
C LEU A 32 -6.97 4.01 5.82
N ASN A 33 -8.01 4.52 6.50
CA ASN A 33 -8.30 4.13 7.89
C ASN A 33 -8.64 2.64 8.00
N LEU A 34 -9.35 2.09 7.00
CA LEU A 34 -9.65 0.66 6.95
C LEU A 34 -8.36 -0.16 6.85
N VAL A 35 -7.42 0.23 5.99
CA VAL A 35 -6.12 -0.44 5.83
C VAL A 35 -5.30 -0.36 7.12
N GLU A 36 -5.12 0.84 7.67
CA GLU A 36 -4.25 1.03 8.85
C GLU A 36 -4.73 0.26 10.09
N GLN A 37 -6.05 0.11 10.25
CA GLN A 37 -6.63 -0.49 11.45
C GLN A 37 -6.90 -1.99 11.30
N PHE A 38 -7.15 -2.49 10.08
CA PHE A 38 -7.69 -3.84 9.87
C PHE A 38 -6.92 -4.68 8.83
N PHE A 39 -5.93 -4.12 8.12
CA PHE A 39 -5.04 -4.90 7.24
C PHE A 39 -3.86 -5.50 8.02
N VAL A 40 -4.15 -6.38 8.97
CA VAL A 40 -3.17 -6.89 9.94
C VAL A 40 -2.68 -8.32 9.67
N GLU A 41 -3.44 -9.16 8.95
CA GLU A 41 -3.27 -10.63 9.05
C GLU A 41 -2.97 -11.42 7.77
N GLY A 42 -2.97 -10.83 6.58
CA GLY A 42 -2.58 -11.61 5.40
C GLY A 42 -2.90 -10.96 4.08
N TRP A 43 -1.89 -10.91 3.22
CA TRP A 43 -2.07 -10.50 1.84
C TRP A 43 -3.01 -11.45 1.12
N PRO A 44 -3.93 -10.90 0.30
CA PRO A 44 -4.77 -11.74 -0.53
C PRO A 44 -3.91 -12.52 -1.52
N ASP A 45 -4.42 -13.67 -1.97
CA ASP A 45 -3.79 -14.46 -3.03
C ASP A 45 -3.68 -13.71 -4.36
N SER A 46 -4.46 -12.63 -4.52
CA SER A 46 -4.33 -11.75 -5.68
C SER A 46 -3.02 -10.95 -5.71
N VAL A 47 -2.36 -10.75 -4.56
CA VAL A 47 -1.04 -10.12 -4.50
C VAL A 47 0.04 -11.21 -4.56
N PRO A 48 0.88 -11.22 -5.62
CA PRO A 48 1.93 -12.23 -5.76
C PRO A 48 2.90 -12.18 -4.57
N GLU A 49 3.38 -13.35 -4.14
CA GLU A 49 4.20 -13.51 -2.93
C GLU A 49 5.43 -12.59 -2.90
N ALA A 50 6.10 -12.44 -4.04
CA ALA A 50 7.28 -11.58 -4.19
C ALA A 50 7.02 -10.08 -3.93
N TYR A 51 5.76 -9.65 -3.95
CA TYR A 51 5.34 -8.25 -3.74
C TYR A 51 4.57 -8.03 -2.44
N ARG A 52 4.49 -9.06 -1.58
CA ARG A 52 3.87 -8.96 -0.25
C ARG A 52 4.83 -8.25 0.70
N GLY A 53 4.31 -7.34 1.50
CA GLY A 53 5.09 -6.53 2.42
C GLY A 53 5.28 -5.09 1.96
N TRP A 54 5.96 -4.32 2.82
CA TRP A 54 6.43 -2.99 2.47
C TRP A 54 7.63 -3.08 1.53
N ILE A 55 7.55 -2.32 0.45
CA ILE A 55 8.59 -2.21 -0.57
C ILE A 55 9.14 -0.78 -0.50
N PHE A 56 10.41 -0.66 -0.15
CA PHE A 56 11.08 0.63 -0.02
C PHE A 56 11.97 0.89 -1.21
N GLY A 57 11.79 2.06 -1.82
CA GLY A 57 12.65 2.56 -2.89
C GLY A 57 13.97 3.13 -2.36
N PRO A 58 14.79 3.67 -3.28
CA PRO A 58 16.06 4.27 -2.90
C PRO A 58 15.89 5.55 -2.08
N VAL A 59 16.97 5.95 -1.42
CA VAL A 59 17.04 7.25 -0.74
C VAL A 59 17.24 8.34 -1.79
N TYR A 60 16.23 9.18 -1.96
CA TYR A 60 16.30 10.37 -2.79
C TYR A 60 16.76 11.57 -1.96
N GLY A 61 17.33 12.57 -2.62
CA GLY A 61 17.67 13.85 -1.98
C GLY A 61 19.03 13.91 -1.29
N LYS A 62 19.93 12.92 -1.45
CA LYS A 62 21.29 12.99 -0.88
C LYS A 62 22.17 13.99 -1.66
N ALA A 63 21.94 15.27 -1.44
CA ALA A 63 22.76 16.37 -1.96
C ALA A 63 23.37 17.17 -0.80
N SER A 64 24.49 17.86 -1.04
CA SER A 64 25.19 18.66 -0.02
C SER A 64 24.35 19.81 0.56
N ASP A 65 23.26 20.19 -0.12
CA ASP A 65 22.30 21.24 0.24
C ASP A 65 20.91 20.70 0.64
N ALA A 66 20.68 19.39 0.53
CA ALA A 66 19.45 18.71 0.96
C ALA A 66 19.82 17.56 1.92
N PRO A 67 20.01 17.83 3.22
CA PRO A 67 20.38 16.79 4.19
C PRO A 67 19.25 15.77 4.45
N GLU A 68 18.00 16.16 4.18
CA GLU A 68 16.79 15.39 4.44
C GLU A 68 16.53 14.43 3.28
N GLY A 69 17.11 13.23 3.39
CA GLY A 69 16.82 12.15 2.46
C GLY A 69 15.46 11.53 2.75
N TYR A 70 14.73 11.12 1.72
CA TYR A 70 13.49 10.37 1.88
C TYR A 70 13.53 9.07 1.09
N LYS A 71 12.86 8.03 1.60
CA LYS A 71 12.61 6.79 0.85
C LYS A 71 11.18 6.78 0.38
N LYS A 72 10.98 6.50 -0.91
CA LYS A 72 9.63 6.16 -1.38
C LYS A 72 9.22 4.81 -0.81
N MET A 73 7.94 4.63 -0.57
CA MET A 73 7.38 3.38 -0.10
C MET A 73 6.16 3.00 -0.90
N LEU A 74 6.03 1.70 -1.11
CA LEU A 74 4.94 1.06 -1.81
C LEU A 74 4.51 -0.17 -1.01
N HIS A 75 3.20 -0.34 -0.86
CA HIS A 75 2.60 -1.57 -0.36
C HIS A 75 1.46 -1.94 -1.30
N ILE A 76 1.54 -3.10 -1.96
CA ILE A 76 0.45 -3.58 -2.81
C ILE A 76 -0.54 -4.33 -1.94
N LEU A 77 -1.76 -3.81 -1.86
CA LEU A 77 -2.81 -4.27 -0.94
C LEU A 77 -3.78 -5.24 -1.61
N ALA A 78 -4.02 -5.07 -2.92
CA ALA A 78 -4.89 -5.93 -3.71
C ALA A 78 -4.58 -5.78 -5.20
N VAL A 79 -4.84 -6.82 -5.99
CA VAL A 79 -4.90 -6.76 -7.45
C VAL A 79 -6.25 -7.33 -7.90
N ASP A 80 -7.12 -6.50 -8.46
CA ASP A 80 -8.42 -6.97 -8.91
C ASP A 80 -8.35 -7.72 -10.25
N GLN A 81 -9.45 -8.40 -10.59
CA GLN A 81 -9.57 -9.17 -11.83
C GLN A 81 -9.54 -8.28 -13.08
N ASP A 82 -9.82 -6.99 -12.95
CA ASP A 82 -9.74 -6.00 -14.03
C ASP A 82 -8.30 -5.51 -14.27
N GLY A 83 -7.33 -6.02 -13.51
CA GLY A 83 -5.92 -5.65 -13.61
C GLY A 83 -5.59 -4.30 -12.98
N LYS A 84 -6.42 -3.79 -12.07
CA LYS A 84 -6.08 -2.67 -11.20
C LYS A 84 -5.40 -3.17 -9.94
N ALA A 85 -4.62 -2.30 -9.33
CA ALA A 85 -3.99 -2.54 -8.04
C ALA A 85 -4.36 -1.42 -7.07
N LEU A 86 -4.76 -1.83 -5.86
CA LEU A 86 -4.89 -0.95 -4.72
C LEU A 86 -3.55 -0.91 -4.01
N THR A 87 -2.99 0.29 -3.88
CA THR A 87 -1.64 0.46 -3.35
C THR A 87 -1.65 1.51 -2.25
N LEU A 88 -0.82 1.30 -1.24
CA LEU A 88 -0.40 2.36 -0.33
C LEU A 88 0.91 2.93 -0.86
N GLN A 89 0.93 4.22 -1.18
CA GLN A 89 2.10 4.89 -1.75
C GLN A 89 2.47 6.11 -0.92
N GLY A 90 3.76 6.34 -0.72
CA GLY A 90 4.21 7.49 0.04
C GLY A 90 5.70 7.67 0.09
N ALA A 91 6.13 8.46 1.08
CA ALA A 91 7.52 8.63 1.43
C ALA A 91 7.71 8.65 2.95
N CYS A 92 8.85 8.15 3.38
CA CYS A 92 9.35 8.18 4.76
C CYS A 92 10.58 9.09 4.80
N ASP A 93 10.54 10.11 5.67
CA ASP A 93 11.73 10.87 6.05
C ASP A 93 12.62 9.99 6.95
N ILE A 94 13.86 9.76 6.51
CA ILE A 94 14.78 8.83 7.19
C ILE A 94 15.37 9.38 8.49
N TYR A 95 15.15 10.67 8.81
CA TYR A 95 15.72 11.35 9.98
C TYR A 95 14.66 11.88 10.95
N HIS A 96 13.52 12.35 10.43
CA HIS A 96 12.49 12.99 11.25
C HIS A 96 11.33 12.06 11.62
N GLY A 97 11.29 10.83 11.09
CA GLY A 97 10.19 9.89 11.34
C GLY A 97 8.84 10.43 10.85
N ALA A 98 8.87 11.27 9.82
CA ALA A 98 7.68 11.82 9.19
C ALA A 98 7.32 10.96 7.98
N ASP A 99 6.29 10.13 8.15
CA ASP A 99 5.76 9.26 7.10
C ASP A 99 4.50 9.88 6.52
N GLY A 100 4.46 10.00 5.19
CA GLY A 100 3.30 10.49 4.46
C GLY A 100 2.93 9.51 3.36
N TYR A 101 1.73 8.95 3.42
CA TYR A 101 1.22 8.01 2.43
C TYR A 101 -0.28 8.16 2.19
N ASN A 102 -0.70 7.70 1.02
CA ASN A 102 -2.10 7.64 0.63
C ASN A 102 -2.40 6.30 -0.03
N VAL A 103 -3.68 5.93 0.00
CA VAL A 103 -4.19 4.85 -0.84
C VAL A 103 -4.39 5.39 -2.26
N VAL A 104 -3.80 4.69 -3.23
CA VAL A 104 -3.81 5.04 -4.65
C VAL A 104 -4.22 3.80 -5.46
N VAL A 105 -5.17 3.99 -6.37
CA VAL A 105 -5.53 2.98 -7.38
C VAL A 105 -4.69 3.21 -8.62
N THR A 106 -4.03 2.16 -9.10
CA THR A 106 -3.24 2.15 -10.34
C THR A 106 -3.48 0.85 -11.09
N THR A 107 -2.75 0.58 -12.17
CA THR A 107 -2.76 -0.74 -12.82
C THR A 107 -1.82 -1.71 -12.10
N ALA A 108 -2.13 -3.01 -12.14
CA ALA A 108 -1.27 -4.07 -11.62
C ALA A 108 0.14 -4.01 -12.22
N LEU A 109 0.21 -3.79 -13.53
CA LEU A 109 1.48 -3.64 -14.25
C LEU A 109 2.31 -2.47 -13.69
N ASN A 110 1.69 -1.31 -13.47
CA ASN A 110 2.39 -0.15 -12.92
C ASN A 110 2.83 -0.39 -11.48
N ALA A 111 2.00 -1.02 -10.66
CA ALA A 111 2.34 -1.35 -9.28
C ALA A 111 3.56 -2.28 -9.22
N MET A 112 3.58 -3.33 -10.05
CA MET A 112 4.71 -4.26 -10.14
C MET A 112 5.96 -3.57 -10.69
N ALA A 113 5.83 -2.74 -11.73
CA ALA A 113 6.96 -1.98 -12.27
C ALA A 113 7.58 -1.02 -11.24
N MET A 114 6.77 -0.35 -10.42
CA MET A 114 7.26 0.47 -9.31
C MET A 114 7.97 -0.37 -8.24
N ALA A 115 7.42 -1.53 -7.90
CA ALA A 115 8.05 -2.46 -6.97
C ALA A 115 9.43 -2.93 -7.47
N GLU A 116 9.51 -3.30 -8.75
CA GLU A 116 10.75 -3.69 -9.41
C GLU A 116 11.77 -2.54 -9.43
N GLU A 117 11.33 -1.33 -9.77
CA GLU A 117 12.18 -0.13 -9.71
C GLU A 117 12.76 0.04 -8.30
N TYR A 118 11.93 -0.05 -7.26
CA TYR A 118 12.34 0.15 -5.88
C TYR A 118 13.35 -0.90 -5.43
N CYS A 119 13.12 -2.17 -5.76
CA CYS A 119 14.02 -3.28 -5.44
C CYS A 119 15.34 -3.24 -6.24
N SER A 120 15.31 -2.76 -7.49
CA SER A 120 16.48 -2.74 -8.37
C SER A 120 17.61 -1.86 -7.84
N VAL A 121 17.29 -0.79 -7.10
CA VAL A 121 18.28 0.17 -6.60
C VAL A 121 18.95 -0.29 -5.30
N VAL A 122 18.42 -1.31 -4.62
CA VAL A 122 19.06 -1.93 -3.44
C VAL A 122 20.23 -2.85 -3.85
N SER A 123 20.31 -3.22 -5.13
CA SER A 123 21.28 -4.21 -5.65
C SER A 123 22.45 -3.61 -6.44
N ALA A 124 22.62 -2.27 -6.43
CA ALA A 124 23.66 -1.55 -7.19
C ALA A 124 24.78 -1.00 -6.29
#